data_AF-A0A957IL24-F1
#
_entry.id   AF-A0A957IL24-F1
#
_cell.length_a   1.000
_cell.length_b   1.000
_cell.length_c   1.000
_cell.angle_alpha   90.00
_cell.angle_beta   90.00
_cell.angle_gamma   90.00
#
_symmetry.space_group_name_H-M   'P 1'
#
loop_
_entity.id
_entity.type
_entity.pdbx_description
1 polymer ?
#
loop_
_entity_poly.entity_id
_entity_poly.type
_entity_poly.pdbx_seq_one_letter_code
_entity_poly.pdbx_strand_id
1 'polypeptide(L)'
;MYLDISVPHIVLTRLLGKISPAAYFAPTSSLRLAEMADPPLPAANWVRVRNRLCGICGSDLHQIFVDSGLDVAPVALPSHKRIYLGHEMVGEVVEVHPASAPGLQVGDRVVRWGRADDCRARGLPESDYCPPCRRGHRVLCQRASEPKAHTPIGGGFGDTFISPAAALVPVLAGLSDEQAIFTEPCAVAIHAAWRK
;
A
#
# COMPACT_ATOMS: atom_id res chain seq x y z
N MET A 1 -5.98 -10.25 1.95
CA MET A 1 -4.80 -10.85 2.65
C MET A 1 -4.00 -9.76 3.38
N TYR A 2 -3.46 -10.05 4.55
CA TYR A 2 -2.59 -9.13 5.31
C TYR A 2 -1.56 -9.88 6.16
N LEU A 3 -0.54 -9.17 6.63
CA LEU A 3 0.40 -9.65 7.64
C LEU A 3 0.06 -9.10 9.02
N ASP A 4 -0.07 -10.00 9.98
CA ASP A 4 -0.09 -9.68 11.40
C ASP A 4 1.36 -9.46 11.88
N ILE A 5 1.63 -8.23 12.29
CA ILE A 5 2.97 -7.80 12.73
C ILE A 5 3.17 -7.90 14.24
N SER A 6 2.32 -8.67 14.93
CA SER A 6 2.56 -9.14 16.29
C SER A 6 3.93 -9.84 16.39
N VAL A 7 4.80 -9.34 17.27
CA VAL A 7 6.15 -9.89 17.51
C VAL A 7 6.11 -11.40 17.78
N PRO A 8 5.23 -11.93 18.65
CA PRO A 8 5.06 -13.37 18.83
C PRO A 8 4.80 -14.15 17.54
N HIS A 9 3.88 -13.68 16.68
CA HIS A 9 3.57 -14.36 15.43
C HIS A 9 4.76 -14.34 14.46
N ILE A 10 5.45 -13.21 14.36
CA ILE A 10 6.64 -13.06 13.52
C ILE A 10 7.75 -14.02 13.96
N VAL A 11 8.07 -14.04 15.25
CA VAL A 11 9.11 -14.93 15.80
C VAL A 11 8.75 -16.39 15.60
N LEU A 12 7.50 -16.76 15.90
CA LEU A 12 7.02 -18.13 15.72
C LEU A 12 7.08 -18.56 14.25
N THR A 13 6.59 -17.71 13.33
CA THR A 13 6.63 -17.95 11.88
C THR A 13 8.05 -18.18 11.41
N ARG A 14 9.00 -17.32 11.83
CA ARG A 14 10.39 -17.41 11.42
C ARG A 14 11.08 -18.67 11.94
N LEU A 15 10.76 -19.11 13.16
CA LEU A 15 11.33 -20.34 13.73
C LEU A 15 10.78 -21.59 13.03
N LEU A 16 9.47 -21.68 12.86
CA LEU A 16 8.83 -22.83 12.22
C LEU A 16 9.13 -22.90 10.72
N GLY A 17 9.27 -21.74 10.05
CA GLY A 17 9.62 -21.65 8.63
C GLY A 17 10.99 -22.25 8.29
N LYS A 18 11.94 -22.26 9.25
CA LYS A 18 13.24 -22.95 9.10
C LYS A 18 13.12 -24.47 9.11
N ILE A 19 12.05 -25.01 9.69
CA ILE A 19 11.79 -26.44 9.79
C ILE A 19 10.97 -26.90 8.58
N SER A 20 9.94 -26.13 8.22
CA SER A 20 9.07 -26.43 7.09
C SER A 20 8.57 -25.16 6.40
N PRO A 21 8.73 -25.03 5.06
CA PRO A 21 8.17 -23.92 4.30
C PRO A 21 6.65 -23.75 4.43
N ALA A 22 5.92 -24.83 4.73
CA ALA A 22 4.46 -24.76 4.94
C ALA A 22 4.08 -23.88 6.14
N ALA A 23 4.98 -23.69 7.10
CA ALA A 23 4.74 -22.88 8.29
C ALA A 23 4.51 -21.39 7.97
N TYR A 24 5.01 -20.87 6.85
CA TYR A 24 4.77 -19.50 6.40
C TYR A 24 3.31 -19.23 5.99
N PHE A 25 2.56 -20.31 5.71
CA PHE A 25 1.17 -20.25 5.27
C PHE A 25 0.20 -20.87 6.29
N ALA A 26 0.73 -21.37 7.42
CA ALA A 26 -0.08 -21.95 8.48
C ALA A 26 -0.94 -20.87 9.17
N PRO A 27 -2.07 -21.24 9.82
CA PRO A 27 -2.88 -20.30 10.60
C PRO A 27 -2.11 -19.58 11.72
N THR A 28 -1.00 -20.17 12.19
CA THR A 28 -0.10 -19.63 13.21
C THR A 28 0.97 -18.69 12.65
N SER A 29 1.05 -18.54 11.32
CA SER A 29 2.07 -17.70 10.66
C SER A 29 1.82 -16.20 10.91
N SER A 30 2.52 -15.28 10.26
CA SER A 30 2.11 -13.87 10.21
C SER A 30 1.12 -13.60 9.08
N LEU A 31 1.06 -14.44 8.05
CA LEU A 31 0.16 -14.27 6.91
C LEU A 31 -1.27 -14.65 7.28
N ARG A 32 -2.22 -13.77 6.96
CA ARG A 32 -3.64 -13.96 7.23
C ARG A 32 -4.45 -13.74 5.96
N LEU A 33 -5.26 -14.74 5.64
CA LEU A 33 -6.45 -14.56 4.83
C LEU A 33 -7.62 -14.28 5.78
N ALA A 34 -8.38 -13.23 5.52
CA ALA A 34 -9.51 -12.84 6.35
C ALA A 34 -10.58 -12.22 5.49
N GLU A 35 -11.83 -12.52 5.83
CA GLU A 35 -13.00 -11.79 5.36
C GLU A 35 -13.17 -10.55 6.24
N MET A 36 -13.34 -9.39 5.61
CA MET A 36 -13.50 -8.12 6.29
C MET A 36 -14.61 -7.34 5.60
N ALA A 37 -15.50 -6.73 6.38
CA ALA A 37 -16.47 -5.80 5.82
C ALA A 37 -15.75 -4.58 5.24
N ASP A 38 -16.28 -4.05 4.14
CA ASP A 38 -15.84 -2.80 3.54
C ASP A 38 -16.09 -1.64 4.53
N PRO A 39 -15.05 -0.98 5.07
CA PRO A 39 -15.23 0.15 5.97
C PRO A 39 -15.68 1.38 5.17
N PRO A 40 -16.45 2.32 5.76
CA PRO A 40 -16.80 3.57 5.08
C PRO A 40 -15.56 4.40 4.75
N LEU A 41 -15.66 5.28 3.75
CA LEU A 41 -14.59 6.22 3.41
C LEU A 41 -14.38 7.21 4.57
N PRO A 42 -13.15 7.32 5.12
CA PRO A 42 -12.95 8.04 6.37
C PRO A 42 -12.81 9.56 6.19
N ALA A 43 -12.48 10.03 4.98
CA ALA A 43 -12.32 11.46 4.71
C ALA A 43 -12.56 11.80 3.23
N ALA A 44 -12.75 13.09 2.97
CA ALA A 44 -13.13 13.65 1.67
C ALA A 44 -12.16 13.32 0.51
N ASN A 45 -10.88 13.14 0.79
CA ASN A 45 -9.87 12.82 -0.22
C ASN A 45 -9.65 11.31 -0.44
N TRP A 46 -10.53 10.45 0.09
CA TRP A 46 -10.42 9.00 0.00
C TRP A 46 -11.36 8.42 -1.05
N VAL A 47 -10.95 7.28 -1.60
CA VAL A 47 -11.70 6.51 -2.58
C VAL A 47 -11.63 5.03 -2.23
N ARG A 48 -12.63 4.26 -2.68
CA ARG A 48 -12.58 2.80 -2.70
C ARG A 48 -12.25 2.34 -4.11
N VAL A 49 -11.34 1.38 -4.18
CA VAL A 49 -10.90 0.76 -5.42
C VAL A 49 -11.18 -0.73 -5.35
N ARG A 50 -11.79 -1.27 -6.41
CA ARG A 50 -11.89 -2.71 -6.65
C ARG A 50 -10.65 -3.15 -7.43
N ASN A 51 -9.94 -4.13 -6.89
CA ASN A 51 -8.75 -4.67 -7.55
C ASN A 51 -9.14 -5.44 -8.81
N ARG A 52 -8.32 -5.33 -9.86
CA ARG A 52 -8.48 -6.05 -11.13
C ARG A 52 -7.30 -6.99 -11.37
N LEU A 53 -6.09 -6.49 -11.12
CA LEU A 53 -4.84 -7.24 -11.25
C LEU A 53 -3.87 -6.78 -10.16
N CYS A 54 -3.08 -7.71 -9.62
CA CYS A 54 -2.00 -7.39 -8.69
C CYS A 54 -0.76 -8.25 -9.01
N GLY A 55 0.40 -7.60 -9.12
CA GLY A 55 1.71 -8.23 -9.19
C GLY A 55 2.20 -8.69 -7.83
N ILE A 56 3.20 -9.58 -7.83
CA ILE A 56 3.91 -10.02 -6.64
C ILE A 56 5.32 -9.42 -6.70
N CYS A 57 5.62 -8.52 -5.77
CA CYS A 57 6.94 -7.92 -5.65
C CYS A 57 7.85 -8.79 -4.79
N GLY A 58 9.17 -8.69 -4.99
CA GLY A 58 10.15 -9.31 -4.08
C GLY A 58 9.99 -8.84 -2.64
N SER A 59 9.55 -7.60 -2.42
CA SER A 59 9.27 -7.10 -1.06
C SER A 59 8.06 -7.77 -0.40
N ASP A 60 7.03 -8.17 -1.16
CA ASP A 60 5.91 -8.96 -0.61
C ASP A 60 6.43 -10.33 -0.14
N LEU A 61 7.32 -10.97 -0.91
CA LEU A 61 7.95 -12.25 -0.53
C LEU A 61 8.78 -12.11 0.74
N HIS A 62 9.60 -11.06 0.83
CA HIS A 62 10.40 -10.80 2.03
C HIS A 62 9.54 -10.62 3.29
N GLN A 63 8.36 -10.02 3.14
CA GLN A 63 7.42 -9.84 4.23
C GLN A 63 6.68 -11.15 4.59
N ILE A 64 6.28 -11.96 3.61
CA ILE A 64 5.64 -13.28 3.81
C ILE A 64 6.61 -14.25 4.50
N PHE A 65 7.86 -14.30 4.06
CA PHE A 65 8.87 -15.23 4.57
C PHE A 65 9.62 -14.71 5.80
N VAL A 66 9.30 -13.50 6.28
CA VAL A 66 9.86 -12.91 7.50
C VAL A 66 11.40 -12.92 7.47
N ASP A 67 11.97 -12.64 6.29
CA ASP A 67 13.41 -12.68 6.04
C ASP A 67 14.08 -11.31 6.12
N SER A 68 13.29 -10.24 6.28
CA SER A 68 13.77 -8.90 6.62
C SER A 68 14.40 -8.88 8.03
N GLY A 69 15.44 -8.06 8.18
CA GLY A 69 16.06 -7.80 9.49
C GLY A 69 15.02 -7.25 10.47
N LEU A 70 15.10 -7.62 11.75
CA LEU A 70 14.15 -7.14 12.77
C LEU A 70 14.26 -5.62 13.02
N ASP A 71 15.40 -5.04 12.65
CA ASP A 71 15.75 -3.62 12.65
C ASP A 71 15.10 -2.82 11.50
N VAL A 72 14.79 -3.49 10.38
CA VAL A 72 14.07 -2.93 9.22
C VAL A 72 12.62 -3.42 9.13
N ALA A 73 12.22 -4.34 10.00
CA ALA A 73 10.88 -4.88 10.04
C ALA A 73 9.88 -3.77 10.44
N PRO A 74 8.69 -3.73 9.83
CA PRO A 74 7.59 -2.85 10.25
C PRO A 74 7.18 -2.98 11.72
N VAL A 75 7.66 -4.02 12.41
CA VAL A 75 7.65 -4.21 13.87
C VAL A 75 8.17 -2.99 14.63
N ALA A 76 9.09 -2.22 14.04
CA ALA A 76 9.61 -0.98 14.65
C ALA A 76 8.61 0.19 14.64
N LEU A 77 7.42 0.04 14.03
CA LEU A 77 6.36 1.05 14.03
C LEU A 77 5.22 0.62 14.99
N PRO A 78 5.25 1.05 16.28
CA PRO A 78 4.38 0.53 17.34
C PRO A 78 2.87 0.73 17.14
N SER A 79 2.47 1.53 16.15
CA SER A 79 1.08 1.87 15.86
C SER A 79 0.44 1.08 14.72
N HIS A 80 1.19 0.24 13.99
CA HIS A 80 0.62 -0.62 12.96
C HIS A 80 0.42 -2.03 13.52
N LYS A 81 -0.79 -2.59 13.42
CA LYS A 81 -1.07 -4.00 13.79
C LYS A 81 -1.13 -4.92 12.58
N ARG A 82 -1.28 -4.35 11.39
CA ARG A 82 -1.48 -5.09 10.14
C ARG A 82 -0.78 -4.39 8.99
N ILE A 83 -0.33 -5.17 8.03
CA ILE A 83 0.18 -4.69 6.74
C ILE A 83 -0.58 -5.40 5.64
N TYR A 84 -1.24 -4.61 4.80
CA TYR A 84 -1.87 -5.14 3.61
C TYR A 84 -0.84 -5.22 2.48
N LEU A 85 -0.78 -6.38 1.84
CA LEU A 85 0.16 -6.71 0.78
C LEU A 85 -0.39 -6.36 -0.61
N GLY A 86 0.50 -6.39 -1.62
CA GLY A 86 0.15 -6.09 -3.00
C GLY A 86 0.12 -4.59 -3.25
N HIS A 87 1.26 -4.01 -3.59
CA HIS A 87 1.38 -2.59 -3.94
C HIS A 87 1.55 -2.36 -5.44
N GLU A 88 1.85 -3.40 -6.21
CA GLU A 88 1.85 -3.41 -7.67
C GLU A 88 0.45 -3.81 -8.14
N MET A 89 -0.43 -2.83 -8.40
CA MET A 89 -1.84 -3.13 -8.66
C MET A 89 -2.46 -2.24 -9.74
N VAL A 90 -3.47 -2.80 -10.42
CA VAL A 90 -4.44 -2.08 -11.26
C VAL A 90 -5.83 -2.32 -10.69
N GLY A 91 -6.59 -1.25 -10.53
CA GLY A 91 -7.95 -1.31 -10.01
C GLY A 91 -8.86 -0.30 -10.68
N GLU A 92 -10.11 -0.31 -10.25
CA GLU A 92 -11.16 0.60 -10.70
C GLU A 92 -11.77 1.29 -9.50
N VAL A 93 -11.91 2.61 -9.55
CA VAL A 93 -12.57 3.38 -8.50
C VAL A 93 -14.06 3.02 -8.51
N VAL A 94 -14.56 2.51 -7.39
CA VAL A 94 -15.97 2.10 -7.23
C VAL A 94 -16.75 3.00 -6.27
N GLU A 95 -16.05 3.79 -5.47
CA GLU A 95 -16.65 4.73 -4.53
C GLU A 95 -15.72 5.95 -4.37
N VAL A 96 -16.30 7.14 -4.40
CA VAL A 96 -15.63 8.40 -4.04
C VAL A 96 -16.38 9.04 -2.88
N HIS A 97 -15.67 9.78 -2.03
CA HIS A 97 -16.32 10.44 -0.92
C HIS A 97 -17.33 11.50 -1.42
N PRO A 98 -18.60 11.47 -0.98
CA PRO A 98 -19.67 12.32 -1.55
C PRO A 98 -19.39 13.83 -1.50
N ALA A 99 -18.66 14.27 -0.47
CA ALA A 99 -18.37 15.68 -0.23
C ALA A 99 -17.16 16.24 -1.01
N SER A 100 -16.58 15.53 -1.97
CA SER A 100 -15.32 15.97 -2.60
C SER A 100 -15.08 15.40 -3.99
N ALA A 101 -14.33 16.15 -4.81
CA ALA A 101 -13.78 15.73 -6.09
C ALA A 101 -12.28 15.49 -5.92
N PRO A 102 -11.84 14.28 -5.53
CA PRO A 102 -10.45 14.01 -5.17
C PRO A 102 -9.51 13.92 -6.40
N GLY A 103 -9.95 14.40 -7.57
CA GLY A 103 -9.28 14.24 -8.85
C GLY A 103 -9.47 12.87 -9.50
N LEU A 104 -10.36 12.04 -8.93
CA LEU A 104 -10.79 10.73 -9.43
C LEU A 104 -12.31 10.62 -9.36
N GLN A 105 -12.89 9.84 -10.25
CA GLN A 105 -14.33 9.53 -10.32
C GLN A 105 -14.57 8.02 -10.40
N VAL A 106 -15.80 7.59 -10.08
CA VAL A 106 -16.20 6.18 -10.25
C VAL A 106 -16.01 5.75 -11.70
N GLY A 107 -15.42 4.58 -11.90
CA GLY A 107 -15.06 4.03 -13.21
C GLY A 107 -13.63 4.34 -13.66
N ASP A 108 -12.93 5.27 -13.00
CA ASP A 108 -11.52 5.51 -13.33
C ASP A 108 -10.69 4.27 -13.02
N ARG A 109 -9.90 3.82 -14.01
CA ARG A 109 -8.84 2.85 -13.80
C ARG A 109 -7.65 3.53 -13.15
N VAL A 110 -7.10 2.92 -12.12
CA VAL A 110 -6.01 3.48 -11.33
C VAL A 110 -4.92 2.47 -11.04
N VAL A 111 -3.70 2.97 -10.91
CA VAL A 111 -2.55 2.28 -10.34
C VAL A 111 -2.11 3.00 -9.08
N ARG A 112 -1.38 2.29 -8.21
CA ARG A 112 -0.82 2.88 -7.00
C ARG A 112 0.47 3.63 -7.31
N TRP A 113 0.59 4.84 -6.77
CA TRP A 113 1.80 5.66 -6.77
C TRP A 113 2.22 5.92 -5.32
N GLY A 114 2.98 4.97 -4.76
CA GLY A 114 3.66 5.12 -3.47
C GLY A 114 2.86 4.74 -2.21
N ARG A 115 3.43 5.07 -1.05
CA ARG A 115 3.05 4.53 0.27
C ARG A 115 1.82 5.17 0.94
N ALA A 116 1.17 6.13 0.29
CA ALA A 116 0.00 6.84 0.83
C ALA A 116 0.25 7.52 2.20
N ASP A 117 1.48 7.94 2.47
CA ASP A 117 1.93 8.48 3.74
C ASP A 117 2.56 9.87 3.64
N ASP A 118 2.68 10.42 2.42
CA ASP A 118 3.24 11.74 2.19
C ASP A 118 2.27 12.88 2.55
N CYS A 119 2.75 14.13 2.57
CA CYS A 119 1.94 15.28 2.99
C CYS A 119 0.63 15.42 2.20
N ARG A 120 0.63 15.10 0.89
CA ARG A 120 -0.56 15.20 0.05
C ARG A 120 -1.55 14.08 0.34
N ALA A 121 -1.08 12.84 0.51
CA ALA A 121 -1.93 11.70 0.89
C ALA A 121 -2.58 11.91 2.26
N ARG A 122 -1.91 12.61 3.17
CA ARG A 122 -2.43 13.01 4.48
C ARG A 122 -3.46 14.14 4.44
N GLY A 123 -3.70 14.74 3.27
CA GLY A 123 -4.66 15.85 3.12
C GLY A 123 -4.18 17.16 3.74
N LEU A 124 -2.87 17.34 3.94
CA LEU A 124 -2.33 18.60 4.43
C LEU A 124 -2.47 19.69 3.35
N PRO A 125 -2.65 20.97 3.74
CA PRO A 125 -2.55 22.06 2.78
C PRO A 125 -1.11 22.19 2.26
N GLU A 126 -0.95 22.68 1.04
CA GLU A 126 0.39 22.81 0.41
C GLU A 126 1.35 23.72 1.19
N SER A 127 0.82 24.70 1.93
CA SER A 127 1.59 25.54 2.86
C SER A 127 2.38 24.72 3.89
N ASP A 128 1.85 23.55 4.26
CA ASP A 128 2.34 22.69 5.33
C ASP A 128 3.15 21.49 4.80
N TYR A 129 3.41 21.45 3.48
CA TYR A 129 4.23 20.41 2.88
C TYR A 129 5.68 20.54 3.37
N CYS A 130 6.25 19.41 3.80
CA CYS A 130 7.66 19.36 4.15
C CYS A 130 8.55 19.63 2.92
N PRO A 131 9.82 20.05 3.09
CA PRO A 131 10.67 20.45 1.98
C PRO A 131 10.79 19.41 0.84
N PRO A 132 10.93 18.09 1.10
CA PRO A 132 10.91 17.09 0.03
C PRO A 132 9.58 17.04 -0.74
N CYS A 133 8.44 17.08 -0.05
CA CYS A 133 7.12 17.09 -0.69
C CYS A 133 6.89 18.33 -1.56
N ARG A 134 7.33 19.52 -1.10
CA ARG A 134 7.26 20.76 -1.90
C ARG A 134 8.06 20.69 -3.20
N ARG A 135 9.11 19.86 -3.23
CA ARG A 135 9.93 19.59 -4.42
C ARG A 135 9.47 18.37 -5.22
N GLY A 136 8.33 17.77 -4.87
CA GLY A 136 7.80 16.57 -5.54
C GLY A 136 8.45 15.25 -5.10
N HIS A 137 9.44 15.27 -4.20
CA HIS A 137 10.08 14.05 -3.66
C HIS A 137 9.25 13.41 -2.55
N ARG A 138 8.02 13.02 -2.87
CA ARG A 138 7.00 12.54 -1.91
C ARG A 138 7.42 11.28 -1.16
N VAL A 139 8.21 10.40 -1.78
CA VAL A 139 8.76 9.18 -1.13
C VAL A 139 9.74 9.47 0.02
N LEU A 140 10.29 10.70 0.06
CA LEU A 140 11.18 11.20 1.11
C LEU A 140 10.45 12.12 2.10
N CYS A 141 9.11 12.00 2.20
CA CYS A 141 8.32 12.80 3.12
C CYS A 141 8.84 12.66 4.56
N GLN A 142 9.22 13.78 5.17
CA GLN A 142 9.70 13.82 6.55
C GLN A 142 8.57 13.61 7.58
N ARG A 143 7.31 13.74 7.14
CA ARG A 143 6.11 13.58 7.97
C ARG A 143 5.45 12.20 7.82
N ALA A 144 6.08 11.28 7.08
CA ALA A 144 5.50 9.97 6.77
C ALA A 144 5.18 9.13 8.02
N SER A 145 6.03 9.24 9.04
CA SER A 145 5.92 8.54 10.31
C SER A 145 5.07 9.25 11.36
N GLU A 146 4.57 10.46 11.09
CA GLU A 146 3.69 11.17 12.02
C GLU A 146 2.38 10.38 12.20
N PRO A 147 1.74 10.45 13.39
CA PRO A 147 0.46 9.82 13.65
C PRO A 147 -0.56 10.14 12.56
N LYS A 148 -1.23 9.12 12.02
CA LYS A 148 -2.23 9.26 10.96
C LYS A 148 -3.61 9.25 11.58
N ALA A 149 -4.49 10.17 11.17
CA ALA A 149 -5.91 10.11 11.54
C ALA A 149 -6.57 8.86 10.96
N HIS A 150 -6.18 8.49 9.73
CA HIS A 150 -6.71 7.34 8.99
C HIS A 150 -5.57 6.64 8.25
N THR A 151 -5.67 5.31 8.12
CA THR A 151 -4.70 4.47 7.41
C THR A 151 -5.40 3.66 6.32
N PRO A 152 -4.76 3.43 5.16
CA PRO A 152 -5.33 2.54 4.14
C PRO A 152 -5.72 1.20 4.72
N ILE A 153 -6.87 0.67 4.28
CA ILE A 153 -7.37 -0.65 4.65
C ILE A 153 -7.51 -1.43 3.36
N GLY A 154 -6.90 -2.62 3.33
CA GLY A 154 -6.76 -3.41 2.11
C GLY A 154 -5.51 -3.05 1.31
N GLY A 155 -5.26 -3.85 0.27
CA GLY A 155 -4.17 -3.72 -0.68
C GLY A 155 -4.52 -4.50 -1.95
N GLY A 156 -3.57 -4.70 -2.85
CA GLY A 156 -3.81 -5.41 -4.12
C GLY A 156 -4.13 -6.90 -3.95
N PHE A 157 -3.75 -7.53 -2.83
CA PHE A 157 -4.11 -8.92 -2.51
C PHE A 157 -5.45 -9.05 -1.74
N GLY A 158 -6.44 -8.24 -2.12
CA GLY A 158 -7.81 -8.31 -1.63
C GLY A 158 -8.79 -7.97 -2.75
N ASP A 159 -10.08 -8.02 -2.48
CA ASP A 159 -11.10 -7.67 -3.50
C ASP A 159 -11.18 -6.15 -3.69
N THR A 160 -11.10 -5.41 -2.58
CA THR A 160 -11.16 -3.96 -2.52
C THR A 160 -10.11 -3.39 -1.56
N PHE A 161 -9.84 -2.10 -1.69
CA PHE A 161 -9.13 -1.33 -0.67
C PHE A 161 -9.60 0.13 -0.66
N ILE A 162 -9.33 0.83 0.44
CA ILE A 162 -9.53 2.28 0.56
C ILE A 162 -8.18 2.98 0.72
N SER A 163 -8.03 4.12 0.04
CA SER A 163 -6.80 4.90 0.07
C SER A 163 -7.11 6.38 -0.22
N PRO A 164 -6.26 7.32 0.25
CA PRO A 164 -6.24 8.66 -0.31
C PRO A 164 -6.04 8.62 -1.82
N ALA A 165 -6.83 9.38 -2.57
CA ALA A 165 -6.73 9.47 -4.03
C ALA A 165 -5.36 9.96 -4.50
N ALA A 166 -4.68 10.79 -3.70
CA ALA A 166 -3.34 11.28 -4.01
C ALA A 166 -2.26 10.19 -4.04
N ALA A 167 -2.55 8.99 -3.53
CA ALA A 167 -1.67 7.81 -3.63
C ALA A 167 -1.98 6.95 -4.86
N LEU A 168 -2.90 7.39 -5.72
CA LEU A 168 -3.32 6.71 -6.92
C LEU A 168 -3.05 7.62 -8.12
N VAL A 169 -2.82 6.99 -9.27
CA VAL A 169 -2.63 7.67 -10.55
C VAL A 169 -3.58 7.03 -11.56
N PRO A 170 -4.33 7.82 -12.34
CA PRO A 170 -5.17 7.30 -13.41
C PRO A 170 -4.33 6.51 -14.42
N VAL A 171 -4.86 5.38 -14.87
CA VAL A 171 -4.26 4.64 -15.98
C VAL A 171 -4.46 5.43 -17.26
N LEU A 172 -3.37 5.60 -18.02
CA LEU A 172 -3.41 6.28 -19.31
C LEU A 172 -4.33 5.54 -20.30
N ALA A 173 -5.09 6.32 -21.07
CA ALA A 173 -5.96 5.77 -22.11
C ALA A 173 -5.15 4.94 -23.10
N GLY A 174 -5.68 3.77 -23.46
CA GLY A 174 -5.05 2.83 -24.40
C GLY A 174 -4.16 1.76 -23.77
N LEU A 175 -3.82 1.85 -22.47
CA LEU A 175 -3.11 0.77 -21.78
C LEU A 175 -4.07 -0.32 -21.30
N SER A 176 -3.75 -1.59 -21.59
CA SER A 176 -4.44 -2.73 -20.96
C SER A 176 -4.10 -2.83 -19.46
N ASP A 177 -4.80 -3.69 -18.72
CA ASP A 177 -4.48 -3.90 -17.30
C ASP A 177 -3.09 -4.54 -17.13
N GLU A 178 -2.73 -5.47 -18.03
CA GLU A 178 -1.43 -6.14 -18.07
C GLU A 178 -0.28 -5.19 -18.41
N GLN A 179 -0.56 -4.10 -19.14
CA GLN A 179 0.45 -3.06 -19.39
C GLN A 179 0.54 -2.09 -18.21
N ALA A 180 -0.59 -1.68 -17.67
CA ALA A 180 -0.66 -0.72 -16.58
C ALA A 180 -0.05 -1.24 -15.27
N ILE A 181 -0.11 -2.55 -15.02
CA ILE A 181 0.44 -3.17 -13.80
C ILE A 181 1.93 -2.90 -13.61
N PHE A 182 2.68 -2.74 -14.71
CA PHE A 182 4.11 -2.46 -14.67
C PHE A 182 4.44 -1.02 -14.30
N THR A 183 3.46 -0.14 -14.13
CA THR A 183 3.71 1.28 -13.83
C THR A 183 4.54 1.47 -12.56
N GLU A 184 4.20 0.76 -11.48
CA GLU A 184 4.91 0.85 -10.20
C GLU A 184 6.35 0.30 -10.31
N PRO A 185 6.58 -0.96 -10.74
CA PRO A 185 7.93 -1.50 -10.77
C PRO A 185 8.83 -0.81 -11.81
N CYS A 186 8.29 -0.41 -12.96
CA CYS A 186 9.05 0.37 -13.94
C CYS A 186 9.41 1.77 -13.40
N ALA A 187 8.53 2.42 -12.63
CA ALA A 187 8.86 3.72 -12.03
C ALA A 187 10.08 3.62 -11.09
N VAL A 188 10.23 2.52 -10.34
CA VAL A 188 11.42 2.27 -9.51
C VAL A 188 12.68 2.16 -10.38
N ALA A 189 12.65 1.34 -11.43
CA ALA A 189 13.79 1.15 -12.33
C ALA A 189 14.18 2.44 -13.07
N ILE A 190 13.19 3.17 -13.60
CA ILE A 190 13.39 4.45 -14.29
C ILE A 190 13.99 5.48 -13.33
N HIS A 191 13.45 5.59 -12.11
CA HIS A 191 13.98 6.53 -11.11
C HIS A 191 15.44 6.22 -10.75
N ALA A 192 15.82 4.94 -10.66
CA ALA A 192 17.21 4.55 -10.43
C ALA A 192 18.10 4.92 -11.63
N ALA A 193 17.67 4.62 -12.85
CA ALA A 193 18.44 4.90 -14.07
C ALA A 193 18.56 6.39 -14.40
N TRP A 194 17.57 7.21 -14.00
CA TRP A 194 17.51 8.64 -14.31
C TRP A 194 18.13 9.52 -13.20
N ARG A 195 18.59 8.94 -12.10
CA ARG A 195 19.42 9.66 -11.14
C ARG A 195 20.81 9.89 -11.74
N LYS A 196 20.98 11.06 -12.38
CA LYS A 196 22.29 11.63 -12.71
C LYS A 196 22.97 12.17 -11.46
#